data_AF-A0A7C6JTC2-F1
#
_entry.id   AF-A0A7C6JTC2-F1
#
_cell.length_a   1.000
_cell.length_b   1.000
_cell.length_c   1.000
_cell.angle_alpha   90.00
_cell.angle_beta   90.00
_cell.angle_gamma   90.00
#
_symmetry.space_group_name_H-M   'P 1'
#
loop_
_entity.id
_entity.type
_entity.pdbx_description
1 polymer ?
#
loop_
_entity_poly.entity_id
_entity_poly.type
_entity_poly.pdbx_seq_one_letter_code
_entity_poly.pdbx_strand_id
1 'polypeptide(L)'
;GQPQAVLIRALKPKDGIDLMFARRQFKTNHQHIKTKRLCQLTNGPGKLCQALAITKEQYGHDLTGDTLFIAPAETVSPQDITTGPRINVDYADEWAQLPWRFSWKQRP
;
A
#
# COMPACT_ATOMS: atom_id res chain seq x y z
N GLY A 1 -14.14 -10.06 20.93
CA GLY A 1 -12.97 -9.26 20.52
C GLY A 1 -13.42 -7.85 20.16
N GLN A 2 -12.50 -6.88 20.10
CA GLN A 2 -12.78 -5.53 19.60
C GLN A 2 -12.41 -5.46 18.11
N PRO A 3 -13.32 -5.06 17.21
CA PRO A 3 -13.04 -5.05 15.78
C PRO A 3 -12.09 -3.90 15.43
N GLN A 4 -10.84 -4.23 15.12
CA GLN A 4 -9.81 -3.29 14.71
C GLN A 4 -9.10 -3.82 13.46
N ALA A 5 -8.72 -2.93 12.56
CA ALA A 5 -8.03 -3.28 11.32
C ALA A 5 -7.11 -2.13 10.88
N VAL A 6 -6.10 -2.48 10.08
CA VAL A 6 -5.20 -1.52 9.44
C VAL A 6 -5.39 -1.61 7.93
N LEU A 7 -5.61 -0.46 7.29
CA LEU A 7 -5.65 -0.38 5.83
C LEU A 7 -4.25 -0.08 5.29
N ILE A 8 -3.69 -1.00 4.51
CA ILE A 8 -2.50 -0.75 3.71
C ILE A 8 -2.90 0.12 2.51
N ARG A 9 -2.36 1.36 2.47
CA ARG A 9 -2.73 2.34 1.45
C ARG A 9 -1.75 2.44 0.31
N ALA A 10 -0.47 2.21 0.58
CA ALA A 10 0.57 2.28 -0.42
C ALA A 10 1.77 1.41 -0.04
N LEU A 11 2.56 1.04 -1.04
CA LEU A 11 3.79 0.27 -0.90
C LEU A 11 4.88 0.88 -1.79
N LYS A 12 6.15 0.66 -1.43
CA LYS A 12 7.28 0.84 -2.35
C LYS A 12 7.55 -0.51 -3.04
N PRO A 13 7.36 -0.63 -4.37
CA PRO A 13 7.67 -1.87 -5.07
C PRO A 13 9.16 -2.22 -4.92
N LYS A 14 9.45 -3.47 -4.57
CA LYS A 14 10.83 -3.97 -4.44
C LYS A 14 11.16 -4.98 -5.54
N ASP A 15 10.32 -6.02 -5.66
CA ASP A 15 10.50 -7.12 -6.60
C ASP A 15 9.24 -7.34 -7.45
N GLY A 16 9.35 -8.08 -8.56
CA GLY A 16 8.21 -8.40 -9.43
C GLY A 16 7.60 -7.20 -10.16
N ILE A 17 8.38 -6.13 -10.36
CA ILE A 17 7.92 -4.85 -10.92
C ILE A 17 7.31 -5.01 -12.32
N ASP A 18 7.90 -5.83 -13.18
CA ASP A 18 7.36 -6.10 -14.53
C ASP A 18 5.98 -6.76 -14.47
N LEU A 19 5.79 -7.71 -13.56
CA LEU A 19 4.50 -8.35 -13.33
C LEU A 19 3.46 -7.34 -12.81
N MET A 20 3.86 -6.44 -11.91
CA MET A 20 2.99 -5.35 -11.45
C MET A 20 2.58 -4.42 -12.61
N PHE A 21 3.50 -4.06 -13.51
CA PHE A 21 3.18 -3.26 -14.70
C PHE A 21 2.20 -3.97 -15.63
N ALA A 22 2.41 -5.27 -15.88
CA ALA A 22 1.54 -6.09 -16.70
C ALA A 22 0.11 -6.16 -16.10
N ARG A 23 0.00 -6.45 -14.80
CA ARG A 23 -1.30 -6.49 -14.10
C ARG A 23 -2.01 -5.14 -14.08
N ARG A 24 -1.24 -4.05 -14.06
CA ARG A 24 -1.75 -2.67 -14.13
C ARG A 24 -1.97 -2.15 -15.55
N GLN A 25 -1.80 -3.01 -16.57
CA GLN A 25 -2.04 -2.71 -17.98
C GLN A 25 -1.28 -1.49 -18.48
N PHE A 26 -0.09 -1.24 -17.94
CA PHE A 26 0.76 -0.16 -18.44
C PHE A 26 1.43 -0.59 -19.74
N LYS A 27 1.36 0.26 -20.77
CA LYS A 27 2.20 0.12 -21.97
C LYS A 27 3.66 0.42 -21.59
N THR A 28 4.46 -0.63 -21.44
CA THR A 28 5.89 -0.53 -21.12
C THR A 28 6.71 -0.38 -22.39
N ASN A 29 7.21 0.83 -22.65
CA ASN A 29 8.47 0.96 -23.38
C ASN A 29 9.56 0.74 -22.35
N HIS A 30 10.01 -0.52 -22.21
CA HIS A 30 10.91 -1.00 -21.14
C HIS A 30 12.23 -0.20 -21.02
N GLN A 31 12.60 0.56 -22.04
CA GLN A 31 13.87 1.30 -22.07
C GLN A 31 13.95 2.47 -21.08
N HIS A 32 12.83 2.97 -20.52
CA HIS A 32 12.87 4.03 -19.49
C HIS A 32 11.65 3.98 -18.53
N ILE A 33 11.71 3.15 -17.48
CA ILE A 33 10.77 3.27 -16.36
C ILE A 33 11.16 4.51 -15.54
N LYS A 34 10.45 5.62 -15.75
CA LYS A 34 10.61 6.82 -14.91
C LYS A 34 10.11 6.52 -13.49
N THR A 35 10.80 7.02 -12.45
CA THR A 35 10.42 6.91 -11.03
C THR A 35 8.94 7.24 -10.78
N LYS A 36 8.40 8.24 -11.49
CA LYS A 36 6.98 8.63 -11.42
C LYS A 36 6.02 7.50 -11.83
N ARG A 37 6.38 6.65 -12.78
CA ARG A 37 5.56 5.49 -13.19
C ARG A 37 5.63 4.37 -12.15
N LEU A 38 6.79 4.16 -11.52
CA LEU A 38 6.94 3.17 -10.45
C LEU A 38 6.03 3.51 -9.26
N CYS A 39 6.02 4.76 -8.82
CA CYS A 39 5.13 5.20 -7.73
C CYS A 39 3.63 4.98 -8.06
N GLN A 40 3.23 5.03 -9.33
CA GLN A 40 1.83 4.84 -9.74
C GLN A 40 1.34 3.39 -9.63
N LEU A 41 2.25 2.42 -9.48
CA LEU A 41 1.89 1.01 -9.31
C LEU A 41 1.21 0.74 -7.98
N THR A 42 1.60 1.42 -6.91
CA THR A 42 1.20 1.03 -5.55
C THR A 42 0.88 2.23 -4.67
N ASN A 43 0.64 3.43 -5.21
CA ASN A 43 0.27 4.63 -4.43
C ASN A 43 -1.23 4.73 -4.09
N GLY A 44 -1.92 3.61 -3.93
CA GLY A 44 -3.32 3.58 -3.51
C GLY A 44 -3.81 2.17 -3.21
N PRO A 45 -4.85 2.00 -2.38
CA PRO A 45 -5.31 0.68 -1.95
C PRO A 45 -5.83 -0.18 -3.11
N GLY A 46 -6.69 0.35 -3.99
CA GLY A 46 -7.11 -0.41 -5.19
C GLY A 46 -5.95 -0.68 -6.17
N LYS A 47 -5.01 0.28 -6.24
CA LYS A 47 -3.84 0.21 -7.12
C LYS A 47 -2.86 -0.89 -6.72
N LEU A 48 -2.56 -1.01 -5.43
CA LEU A 48 -1.68 -2.06 -4.91
C LEU A 48 -2.34 -3.43 -5.00
N CYS A 49 -3.66 -3.53 -4.76
CA CYS A 49 -4.37 -4.79 -4.92
C CYS A 49 -4.27 -5.30 -6.37
N GLN A 50 -4.51 -4.44 -7.36
CA GLN A 50 -4.33 -4.80 -8.77
C GLN A 50 -2.87 -5.21 -9.09
N ALA A 51 -1.88 -4.44 -8.63
CA ALA A 51 -0.47 -4.74 -8.89
C ALA A 51 -0.04 -6.09 -8.29
N LEU A 52 -0.56 -6.44 -7.11
CA LEU A 52 -0.26 -7.69 -6.41
C LEU A 52 -1.21 -8.84 -6.74
N ALA A 53 -2.23 -8.61 -7.56
CA ALA A 53 -3.34 -9.54 -7.81
C ALA A 53 -4.07 -9.98 -6.52
N ILE A 54 -4.25 -9.05 -5.58
CA ILE A 54 -5.10 -9.25 -4.40
C ILE A 54 -6.55 -8.93 -4.80
N THR A 55 -7.42 -9.87 -4.48
CA THR A 55 -8.82 -9.94 -4.88
C THR A 55 -9.66 -10.35 -3.65
N LYS A 56 -10.95 -10.62 -3.80
CA LYS A 56 -11.82 -11.01 -2.66
C LYS A 56 -11.50 -12.41 -2.15
N GLU A 57 -10.83 -13.20 -2.97
CA GLU A 57 -10.40 -14.56 -2.75
C GLU A 57 -9.43 -14.68 -1.56
N GLN A 58 -8.73 -13.59 -1.22
CA GLN A 58 -7.85 -13.52 -0.06
C GLN A 58 -8.56 -13.04 1.22
N TYR A 59 -9.88 -12.81 1.18
CA TYR A 59 -10.62 -12.40 2.37
C TYR A 59 -10.56 -13.48 3.45
N GLY A 60 -10.14 -13.11 4.67
CA GLY A 60 -9.98 -14.03 5.78
C GLY A 60 -8.70 -14.87 5.75
N HIS A 61 -7.79 -14.64 4.79
CA HIS A 61 -6.48 -15.28 4.79
C HIS A 61 -5.68 -14.93 6.04
N ASP A 62 -4.98 -15.93 6.56
CA ASP A 62 -3.99 -15.75 7.63
C ASP A 62 -2.70 -15.14 7.06
N LEU A 63 -2.41 -13.90 7.46
CA LEU A 63 -1.21 -13.17 7.06
C LEU A 63 0.06 -13.62 7.78
N THR A 64 -0.03 -14.63 8.64
CA THR A 64 1.11 -15.28 9.31
C THR A 64 1.51 -16.63 8.69
N GLY A 65 0.77 -17.09 7.67
CA GLY A 65 1.11 -18.28 6.89
C GLY A 65 2.08 -17.99 5.74
N ASP A 66 2.07 -18.85 4.71
CA ASP A 66 3.15 -18.86 3.70
C ASP A 66 2.75 -18.32 2.31
N THR A 67 1.46 -18.05 2.07
CA THR A 67 0.97 -17.64 0.72
C THR A 67 0.98 -16.12 0.52
N LEU A 68 0.32 -15.40 1.43
CA LEU A 68 0.28 -13.93 1.45
C LEU A 68 0.51 -13.52 2.90
N PHE A 69 1.66 -12.90 3.17
CA PHE A 69 2.11 -12.68 4.54
C PHE A 69 2.87 -11.37 4.72
N ILE A 70 3.03 -10.96 5.97
CA ILE A 70 3.83 -9.79 6.34
C ILE A 70 5.21 -10.29 6.78
N ALA A 71 6.23 -9.96 5.99
CA ALA A 71 7.62 -10.28 6.30
C ALA A 71 8.25 -9.23 7.24
N PRO A 72 9.25 -9.61 8.07
CA PRO A 72 10.07 -8.66 8.79
C PRO A 72 10.72 -7.62 7.86
N ALA A 73 10.79 -6.38 8.32
CA ALA A 73 11.42 -5.27 7.61
C ALA A 73 12.37 -4.51 8.53
N GLU A 74 13.19 -3.63 7.94
CA GLU A 74 14.05 -2.72 8.70
C GLU A 74 13.21 -1.82 9.62
N THR A 75 13.73 -1.53 10.81
CA THR A 75 13.06 -0.64 11.76
C THR A 75 13.07 0.79 11.24
N VAL A 76 11.89 1.41 11.16
CA VAL A 76 11.74 2.81 10.80
C VAL A 76 11.71 3.68 12.05
N SER A 77 12.52 4.74 12.09
CA SER A 77 12.50 5.70 13.19
C SER A 77 11.14 6.39 13.28
N PRO A 78 10.57 6.61 14.49
CA PRO A 78 9.34 7.39 14.64
C PRO A 78 9.43 8.79 14.02
N GLN A 79 10.64 9.36 13.97
CA GLN A 79 10.89 10.67 13.35
C GLN A 79 10.68 10.65 11.83
N ASP A 80 10.77 9.47 11.21
CA ASP A 80 10.53 9.26 9.78
C ASP A 80 9.06 8.94 9.49
N ILE A 81 8.18 8.92 10.49
CA ILE A 81 6.75 8.72 10.29
C ILE A 81 6.04 10.07 10.31
N THR A 82 5.15 10.28 9.35
CA THR A 82 4.14 11.35 9.36
C THR A 82 2.79 10.77 9.72
N THR A 83 2.01 11.54 10.46
CA THR A 83 0.63 11.21 10.81
C THR A 83 -0.32 12.27 10.27
N GLY A 84 -1.59 11.90 10.09
CA GLY A 84 -2.62 12.85 9.65
C GLY A 84 -3.99 12.18 9.53
N PRO A 85 -5.02 12.95 9.14
CA PRO A 85 -6.37 12.42 8.99
C PRO A 85 -6.43 11.33 7.91
N ARG A 86 -7.38 10.41 8.05
CA ARG A 86 -7.66 9.40 7.01
C ARG A 86 -8.26 10.09 5.77
N ILE A 87 -8.17 9.45 4.61
CA ILE A 87 -8.63 10.04 3.33
C ILE A 87 -10.02 9.49 3.01
N ASN A 88 -10.94 10.37 2.57
CA ASN A 88 -12.31 10.04 2.18
C ASN A 88 -13.14 9.39 3.30
N VAL A 89 -13.03 9.92 4.52
CA VAL A 89 -13.79 9.46 5.70
C VAL A 89 -14.63 10.58 6.31
N ASP A 90 -15.03 11.57 5.51
CA ASP A 90 -15.75 12.76 6.00
C ASP A 90 -17.09 12.39 6.66
N TYR A 91 -17.65 11.23 6.33
CA TYR A 91 -18.83 10.64 6.95
C TYR A 91 -18.61 10.16 8.40
N ALA A 92 -17.38 10.19 8.91
CA ALA A 92 -17.03 9.70 10.24
C ALA A 92 -17.00 10.82 11.31
N ASP A 93 -17.56 11.99 11.01
CA ASP A 93 -17.69 13.13 11.93
C ASP A 93 -16.37 13.46 12.64
N GLU A 94 -16.38 13.52 13.98
CA GLU A 94 -15.21 13.81 14.82
C GLU A 94 -14.04 12.84 14.58
N TRP A 95 -14.34 11.61 14.16
CA TRP A 95 -13.33 10.58 13.89
C TRP A 95 -12.60 10.81 12.57
N ALA A 96 -13.13 11.67 11.68
CA ALA A 96 -12.48 12.01 10.40
C ALA A 96 -11.17 12.78 10.62
N GLN A 97 -11.11 13.62 11.66
CA GLN A 97 -9.98 14.50 11.95
C GLN A 97 -8.84 13.83 12.73
N LEU A 98 -9.07 12.62 13.26
CA LEU A 98 -8.08 11.91 14.05
C LEU A 98 -6.85 11.52 13.20
N PRO A 99 -5.62 11.61 13.75
CA PRO A 99 -4.37 11.41 13.03
C PRO A 99 -4.04 9.92 12.81
N TRP A 100 -4.99 9.14 12.30
CA TRP A 100 -4.91 7.69 12.15
C TRP A 100 -4.43 7.22 10.77
N ARG A 101 -3.79 8.11 10.00
CA ARG A 101 -3.09 7.77 8.77
C ARG A 101 -1.60 7.97 8.98
N PHE A 102 -0.84 6.88 8.87
CA PHE A 102 0.61 6.88 9.04
C PHE A 102 1.30 6.70 7.68
N SER A 103 2.34 7.49 7.41
CA SER A 103 3.11 7.43 6.18
C SER A 103 4.60 7.60 6.46
N TRP A 104 5.44 6.81 5.80
CA TRP A 104 6.90 6.94 5.87
C TRP A 104 7.38 8.16 5.04
N LYS A 105 8.26 8.98 5.61
CA LYS A 105 8.81 10.22 5.04
C LYS A 105 9.76 10.02 3.86
N GLN A 106 9.99 8.79 3.39
CA GLN A 106 10.88 8.58 2.24
C GLN A 106 10.42 9.38 1.02
N ARG A 107 11.31 10.28 0.56
CA ARG A 107 11.24 10.96 -0.74
C ARG A 107 11.47 9.91 -1.85
N PRO A 108 10.90 10.13 -3.06
CA PRO A 108 10.44 9.09 -3.99
C PRO A 108 11.47 8.02 -4.38
#